data_AF-A0A7W4V6J8-F1
#
_entry.id   AF-A0A7W4V6J8-F1
#
_cell.length_a   1.000
_cell.length_b   1.000
_cell.length_c   1.000
_cell.angle_alpha   90.00
_cell.angle_beta   90.00
_cell.angle_gamma   90.00
#
_symmetry.space_group_name_H-M   'P 1'
#
loop_
_entity.id
_entity.type
_entity.pdbx_description
1 polymer ?
#
loop_
_entity_poly.entity_id
_entity_poly.type
_entity_poly.pdbx_seq_one_letter_code
_entity_poly.pdbx_strand_id
1 'polypeptide(L)'
;MLDFEWHPGMSLKQTQKSIASLHARARDAGVGPVLEISTKSPDPLGVSLSAFNLKIRTKKYGQVFSVEMAYQSSKIFEHGGPYKDLLSMSSQEAKRDPRLKESGRLTGFSFFNLDFPLVPRTYFYDWLYINALRQSDEAAREVCNFEAFSDIVFNPAKSVNCQGFSAALFVALQRNDLISEDLADPQYFLDVVGTAYKANSNRQEAQRSFI
;
A
#
# COMPACT_ATOMS: atom_id res chain seq x y z
N MET A 1 6.95 20.28 2.13
CA MET A 1 5.49 20.14 1.85
C MET A 1 5.23 20.88 0.56
N LEU A 2 4.44 20.33 -0.36
CA LEU A 2 4.12 20.97 -1.64
C LEU A 2 2.66 21.40 -1.61
N ASP A 3 2.41 22.70 -1.81
CA ASP A 3 1.06 23.22 -1.94
C ASP A 3 0.59 23.07 -3.39
N PHE A 4 -0.66 22.62 -3.55
CA PHE A 4 -1.31 22.43 -4.83
C PHE A 4 -2.80 22.77 -4.74
N GLU A 5 -3.42 23.06 -5.87
CA GLU A 5 -4.86 23.32 -5.92
C GLU A 5 -5.64 22.03 -5.68
N TRP A 6 -6.40 21.99 -4.58
CA TRP A 6 -7.33 20.91 -4.30
C TRP A 6 -8.69 21.19 -4.95
N HIS A 7 -9.13 20.27 -5.81
CA HIS A 7 -10.44 20.34 -6.43
C HIS A 7 -11.42 19.47 -5.62
N PRO A 8 -12.33 20.08 -4.83
CA PRO A 8 -13.21 19.32 -3.94
C PRO A 8 -14.26 18.54 -4.75
N GLY A 9 -14.48 17.28 -4.37
CA GLY A 9 -15.50 16.41 -4.95
C GLY A 9 -15.00 14.98 -5.20
N MET A 10 -15.90 14.01 -5.07
CA MET A 10 -15.58 12.58 -5.14
C MET A 10 -15.68 11.99 -6.56
N SER A 11 -16.08 12.79 -7.56
CA SER A 11 -16.16 12.32 -8.93
C SER A 11 -14.75 12.04 -9.48
N LEU A 12 -14.62 11.02 -10.33
CA LEU A 12 -13.33 10.64 -10.92
C LEU A 12 -12.63 11.83 -11.58
N LYS A 13 -13.36 12.57 -12.42
CA LYS A 13 -12.86 13.75 -13.12
C LYS A 13 -12.35 14.82 -12.15
N GLN A 14 -13.04 15.04 -11.04
CA GLN A 14 -12.65 16.05 -10.06
C GLN A 14 -11.40 15.62 -9.29
N THR A 15 -11.33 14.36 -8.84
CA THR A 15 -10.13 13.82 -8.21
C THR A 15 -8.92 13.84 -9.15
N GLN A 16 -9.12 13.52 -10.44
CA GLN A 16 -8.06 13.59 -11.45
C GLN A 16 -7.54 15.01 -11.69
N LYS A 17 -8.36 16.05 -11.49
CA LYS A 17 -7.84 17.44 -11.49
C LYS A 17 -6.90 17.68 -10.31
N SER A 18 -7.25 17.21 -9.11
CA SER A 18 -6.36 17.32 -7.93
C SER A 18 -5.04 16.57 -8.15
N ILE A 19 -5.10 15.38 -8.76
CA ILE A 19 -3.91 14.61 -9.14
C ILE A 19 -3.05 15.41 -10.12
N ALA A 20 -3.65 15.93 -11.20
CA ALA A 20 -2.94 16.70 -12.21
C ALA A 20 -2.29 17.97 -11.62
N SER A 21 -3.01 18.68 -10.74
CA SER A 21 -2.52 19.84 -10.00
C SER A 21 -1.31 19.47 -9.14
N LEU A 22 -1.42 18.42 -8.31
CA LEU A 22 -0.30 17.92 -7.50
C LEU A 22 0.92 17.53 -8.35
N HIS A 23 0.70 16.78 -9.42
CA HIS A 23 1.78 16.32 -10.31
C HIS A 23 2.45 17.47 -11.06
N ALA A 24 1.69 18.51 -11.45
CA ALA A 24 2.25 19.72 -12.03
C ALA A 24 3.17 20.43 -11.02
N ARG A 25 2.72 20.60 -9.77
CA ARG A 25 3.53 21.22 -8.71
C ARG A 25 4.78 20.42 -8.36
N ALA A 26 4.68 19.09 -8.35
CA ALA A 26 5.85 18.22 -8.18
C ALA A 26 6.87 18.42 -9.30
N ARG A 27 6.39 18.45 -10.56
CA ARG A 27 7.24 18.69 -11.74
C ARG A 27 7.92 20.06 -11.71
N ASP A 28 7.18 21.11 -11.36
CA ASP A 28 7.72 22.47 -11.18
C ASP A 28 8.84 22.50 -10.12
N ALA A 29 8.74 21.64 -9.10
CA ALA A 29 9.74 21.46 -8.06
C ALA A 29 10.88 20.48 -8.44
N GLY A 30 10.93 20.01 -9.68
CA GLY A 30 11.94 19.07 -10.16
C GLY A 30 11.74 17.62 -9.71
N VAL A 31 10.53 17.25 -9.27
CA VAL A 31 10.18 15.89 -8.85
C VAL A 31 9.32 15.22 -9.93
N GLY A 32 9.85 14.21 -10.59
CA GLY A 32 9.08 13.38 -11.52
C GLY A 32 9.94 12.54 -12.45
N PRO A 33 9.34 11.61 -13.22
CA PRO A 33 7.90 11.45 -13.39
C PRO A 33 7.23 10.85 -12.15
N VAL A 34 6.01 11.35 -11.85
CA VAL A 34 5.21 10.94 -10.69
C VAL A 34 4.13 9.96 -11.14
N LEU A 35 4.01 8.81 -10.45
CA LEU A 35 2.88 7.90 -10.65
C LEU A 35 1.87 8.06 -9.52
N GLU A 36 0.61 8.32 -9.86
CA GLU A 36 -0.50 8.23 -8.92
C GLU A 36 -0.93 6.76 -8.78
N ILE A 37 -0.87 6.20 -7.57
CA ILE A 37 -1.29 4.83 -7.28
C ILE A 37 -2.60 4.86 -6.50
N SER A 38 -3.69 4.86 -7.25
CA SER A 38 -5.04 4.74 -6.72
C SER A 38 -6.01 4.31 -7.80
N THR A 39 -7.22 3.91 -7.41
CA THR A 39 -8.32 3.65 -8.36
C THR A 39 -8.76 4.90 -9.12
N LYS A 40 -8.20 6.07 -8.81
CA LYS A 40 -8.48 7.37 -9.43
C LYS A 40 -7.36 7.84 -10.35
N SER A 41 -6.27 7.09 -10.45
CA SER A 41 -5.15 7.43 -11.33
C SER A 41 -5.61 7.63 -12.78
N PRO A 42 -5.06 8.62 -13.50
CA PRO A 42 -5.23 8.72 -14.95
C PRO A 42 -4.39 7.68 -15.70
N ASP A 43 -3.38 7.10 -15.05
CA ASP A 43 -2.48 6.09 -15.63
C ASP A 43 -2.99 4.67 -15.33
N PRO A 44 -3.19 3.80 -16.36
CA PRO A 44 -3.60 2.42 -16.17
C PRO A 44 -2.70 1.60 -15.23
N LEU A 45 -1.38 1.83 -15.24
CA LEU A 45 -0.44 1.20 -14.31
C LEU A 45 -0.76 1.65 -12.87
N GLY A 46 -0.98 2.94 -12.66
CA GLY A 46 -1.36 3.47 -11.35
C GLY A 46 -2.66 2.88 -10.81
N VAL A 47 -3.64 2.63 -11.69
CA VAL A 47 -4.88 1.93 -11.34
C VAL A 47 -4.61 0.47 -10.98
N SER A 48 -3.82 -0.25 -11.78
CA SER A 48 -3.52 -1.68 -11.56
C SER A 48 -2.72 -1.92 -10.28
N LEU A 49 -1.85 -0.98 -9.92
CA LEU A 49 -1.02 -1.00 -8.71
C LEU A 49 -1.77 -0.59 -7.43
N SER A 50 -3.01 -0.10 -7.53
CA SER A 50 -3.80 0.18 -6.32
C SER A 50 -4.11 -1.12 -5.56
N ALA A 51 -4.17 -1.08 -4.23
CA ALA A 51 -4.43 -2.23 -3.36
C ALA A 51 -5.74 -2.96 -3.68
N PHE A 52 -6.71 -2.28 -4.29
CA PHE A 52 -7.96 -2.88 -4.75
C PHE A 52 -7.79 -3.74 -6.01
N ASN A 53 -6.79 -3.43 -6.84
CA ASN A 53 -6.56 -4.05 -8.13
C ASN A 53 -5.33 -4.95 -8.17
N LEU A 54 -4.26 -4.59 -7.45
CA LEU A 54 -3.01 -5.35 -7.39
C LEU A 54 -3.30 -6.74 -6.81
N LYS A 55 -3.05 -7.77 -7.62
CA LYS A 55 -3.44 -9.15 -7.31
C LYS A 55 -2.29 -9.93 -6.69
N ILE A 56 -2.67 -10.82 -5.77
CA ILE A 56 -1.84 -11.89 -5.23
C ILE A 56 -2.40 -13.20 -5.78
N ARG A 57 -1.54 -14.03 -6.35
CA ARG A 57 -1.83 -15.39 -6.77
C ARG A 57 -1.10 -16.37 -5.86
N THR A 58 -1.83 -17.26 -5.22
CA THR A 58 -1.25 -18.31 -4.38
C THR A 58 -0.62 -19.41 -5.22
N LYS A 59 0.59 -19.89 -4.84
CA LYS A 59 1.30 -20.94 -5.58
C LYS A 59 0.58 -22.30 -5.53
N LYS A 60 0.01 -22.66 -4.37
CA LYS A 60 -0.56 -24.02 -4.14
C LYS A 60 -1.91 -24.25 -4.82
N TYR A 61 -2.81 -23.26 -4.77
CA TYR A 61 -4.20 -23.42 -5.24
C TYR A 61 -4.57 -22.45 -6.38
N GLY A 62 -3.65 -21.58 -6.80
CA GLY A 62 -3.91 -20.60 -7.86
C GLY A 62 -4.96 -19.54 -7.49
N GLN A 63 -5.42 -19.48 -6.24
CA GLN A 63 -6.40 -18.50 -5.77
C GLN A 63 -5.87 -17.09 -5.99
N VAL A 64 -6.73 -16.21 -6.50
CA VAL A 64 -6.42 -14.81 -6.80
C VAL A 64 -7.30 -13.88 -5.98
N PHE A 65 -6.68 -12.93 -5.30
CA PHE A 65 -7.35 -11.88 -4.54
C PHE A 65 -6.51 -10.62 -4.57
N SER A 66 -7.07 -9.46 -4.20
CA SER A 66 -6.31 -8.21 -4.15
C SER A 66 -5.52 -8.06 -2.85
N VAL A 67 -4.52 -7.17 -2.86
CA VAL A 67 -3.77 -6.77 -1.66
C VAL A 67 -4.71 -6.28 -0.56
N GLU A 68 -5.73 -5.50 -0.89
CA GLU A 68 -6.74 -5.04 0.08
C GLU A 68 -7.45 -6.23 0.74
N MET A 69 -7.87 -7.22 -0.05
CA MET A 69 -8.57 -8.38 0.49
C MET A 69 -7.68 -9.20 1.41
N ALA A 70 -6.45 -9.45 1.01
CA ALA A 70 -5.47 -10.11 1.86
C ALA A 70 -5.19 -9.32 3.15
N TYR A 71 -5.11 -8.00 3.07
CA TYR A 71 -4.91 -7.16 4.24
C TYR A 71 -6.08 -7.26 5.22
N GLN A 72 -7.32 -7.14 4.74
CA GLN A 72 -8.51 -7.21 5.60
C GLN A 72 -8.70 -8.62 6.19
N SER A 73 -8.53 -9.68 5.40
CA SER A 73 -8.72 -11.06 5.86
C SER A 73 -7.69 -11.50 6.91
N SER A 74 -6.52 -10.86 6.90
CA SER A 74 -5.42 -11.23 7.79
C SER A 74 -5.50 -10.57 9.15
N LYS A 75 -6.40 -9.61 9.37
CA LYS A 75 -6.53 -8.91 10.65
C LYS A 75 -6.91 -9.86 11.79
N ILE A 76 -6.16 -9.78 12.89
CA ILE A 76 -6.47 -10.44 14.15
C ILE A 76 -6.91 -9.36 15.14
N PHE A 77 -8.02 -9.62 15.83
CA PHE A 77 -8.60 -8.75 16.83
C PHE A 77 -8.65 -9.45 18.20
N GLU A 78 -8.89 -8.68 19.26
CA GLU A 78 -9.02 -9.21 20.63
C GLU A 78 -10.06 -10.34 20.76
N HIS A 79 -11.11 -10.32 19.94
CA HIS A 79 -12.23 -11.26 20.02
C HIS A 79 -12.46 -12.04 18.72
N GLY A 80 -11.47 -12.10 17.81
CA GLY A 80 -11.58 -12.95 16.63
C GLY A 80 -10.57 -12.66 15.50
N GLY A 81 -10.78 -13.33 14.37
CA GLY A 81 -9.87 -13.28 13.22
C GLY A 81 -8.71 -14.29 13.34
N PRO A 82 -7.92 -14.47 12.26
CA PRO A 82 -8.10 -13.88 10.93
C PRO A 82 -9.35 -14.42 10.21
N TYR A 83 -10.09 -13.54 9.55
CA TYR A 83 -11.30 -13.90 8.78
C TYR A 83 -10.93 -14.28 7.34
N LYS A 84 -10.36 -15.47 7.18
CA LYS A 84 -9.85 -15.97 5.89
C LYS A 84 -10.94 -16.11 4.82
N ASP A 85 -12.19 -16.30 5.23
CA ASP A 85 -13.36 -16.36 4.34
C ASP A 85 -13.57 -15.05 3.56
N LEU A 86 -13.09 -13.91 4.08
CA LEU A 86 -13.15 -12.62 3.37
C LEU A 86 -12.39 -12.65 2.04
N LEU A 87 -11.35 -13.49 1.89
CA LEU A 87 -10.56 -13.57 0.64
C LEU A 87 -11.40 -13.87 -0.60
N SER A 88 -12.54 -14.54 -0.42
CA SER A 88 -13.45 -14.94 -1.51
C SER A 88 -14.55 -13.91 -1.79
N MET A 89 -14.60 -12.81 -1.06
CA MET A 89 -15.62 -11.75 -1.20
C MET A 89 -15.12 -10.60 -2.08
N SER A 90 -16.04 -9.77 -2.59
CA SER A 90 -15.65 -8.51 -3.20
C SER A 90 -15.16 -7.51 -2.15
N SER A 91 -14.31 -6.55 -2.55
CA SER A 91 -13.83 -5.50 -1.64
C SER A 91 -14.96 -4.64 -1.06
N GLN A 92 -16.10 -4.54 -1.73
CA GLN A 92 -17.25 -3.79 -1.21
C GLN A 92 -17.96 -4.55 -0.09
N GLU A 93 -18.12 -5.86 -0.25
CA GLU A 93 -18.78 -6.72 0.73
C GLU A 93 -17.90 -6.89 1.97
N ALA A 94 -16.62 -7.20 1.80
CA ALA A 94 -15.70 -7.39 2.93
C ALA A 94 -15.56 -6.13 3.80
N LYS A 95 -15.53 -4.93 3.20
CA LYS A 95 -15.50 -3.66 3.96
C LYS A 95 -16.72 -3.43 4.86
N ARG A 96 -17.85 -4.07 4.54
CA ARG A 96 -19.10 -3.97 5.31
C ARG A 96 -19.21 -5.07 6.35
N ASP A 97 -18.27 -6.02 6.38
CA ASP A 97 -18.31 -7.11 7.33
C ASP A 97 -18.22 -6.57 8.78
N PRO A 98 -19.24 -6.83 9.63
CA PRO A 98 -19.29 -6.29 10.98
C PRO A 98 -18.13 -6.80 11.85
N ARG A 99 -17.59 -7.99 11.56
CA ARG A 99 -16.48 -8.58 12.31
C ARG A 99 -15.20 -7.75 12.23
N LEU A 100 -15.05 -6.90 11.21
CA LEU A 100 -13.90 -5.99 11.09
C LEU A 100 -14.00 -4.75 12.01
N LYS A 101 -15.15 -4.51 12.64
CA LYS A 101 -15.42 -3.35 13.49
C LYS A 101 -15.82 -3.74 14.92
N GLU A 102 -16.47 -4.89 15.07
CA GLU A 102 -17.11 -5.30 16.33
C GLU A 102 -16.25 -6.27 17.16
N SER A 103 -15.14 -6.78 16.60
CA SER A 103 -14.33 -7.84 17.23
C SER A 103 -13.24 -7.32 18.18
N GLY A 104 -13.38 -6.08 18.66
CA GLY A 104 -12.44 -5.42 19.56
C GLY A 104 -11.26 -4.76 18.84
N ARG A 105 -10.18 -4.47 19.58
CA ARG A 105 -9.00 -3.81 19.02
C ARG A 105 -8.23 -4.77 18.12
N LEU A 106 -7.60 -4.22 17.07
CA LEU A 106 -6.63 -4.96 16.27
C LEU A 106 -5.42 -5.32 17.13
N THR A 107 -4.96 -6.57 17.08
CA THR A 107 -3.83 -7.09 17.87
C THR A 107 -2.66 -7.56 17.00
N GLY A 108 -2.88 -7.83 15.71
CA GLY A 108 -1.85 -8.23 14.77
C GLY A 108 -2.43 -8.65 13.42
N PHE A 109 -1.61 -9.31 12.61
CA PHE A 109 -2.05 -9.92 11.36
C PHE A 109 -1.53 -11.35 11.26
N SER A 110 -2.30 -12.25 10.64
CA SER A 110 -1.87 -13.61 10.30
C SER A 110 -2.26 -13.92 8.86
N PHE A 111 -1.27 -14.23 8.03
CA PHE A 111 -1.43 -14.52 6.60
C PHE A 111 -0.67 -15.78 6.24
N PHE A 112 -1.38 -16.83 5.80
CA PHE A 112 -0.81 -18.14 5.49
C PHE A 112 0.15 -18.70 6.56
N ASN A 113 -0.25 -18.59 7.84
CA ASN A 113 0.51 -19.04 9.02
C ASN A 113 1.80 -18.25 9.29
N LEU A 114 1.93 -17.07 8.69
CA LEU A 114 2.93 -16.07 9.04
C LEU A 114 2.24 -14.99 9.86
N ASP A 115 2.76 -14.74 11.05
CA ASP A 115 2.20 -13.76 11.98
C ASP A 115 3.03 -12.47 11.95
N PHE A 116 2.33 -11.33 11.98
CA PHE A 116 2.94 -10.01 11.91
C PHE A 116 2.49 -9.16 13.09
N PRO A 117 3.43 -8.51 13.79
CA PRO A 117 3.11 -7.56 14.85
C PRO A 117 2.51 -6.26 14.29
N LEU A 118 1.90 -5.46 15.16
CA LEU A 118 1.40 -4.12 14.81
C LEU A 118 2.49 -3.05 14.69
N VAL A 119 3.71 -3.37 15.12
CA VAL A 119 4.87 -2.48 15.06
C VAL A 119 6.01 -3.25 14.41
N PRO A 120 6.60 -2.74 13.32
CA PRO A 120 6.31 -1.45 12.66
C PRO A 120 4.92 -1.39 12.00
N ARG A 121 4.27 -0.20 12.01
CA ARG A 121 2.85 -0.04 11.67
C ARG A 121 2.44 -0.49 10.27
N THR A 122 3.32 -0.29 9.28
CA THR A 122 3.05 -0.63 7.88
C THR A 122 3.71 -1.93 7.45
N TYR A 123 4.43 -2.61 8.34
CA TYR A 123 5.27 -3.76 8.01
C TYR A 123 4.54 -4.85 7.23
N PHE A 124 3.43 -5.33 7.78
CA PHE A 124 2.61 -6.34 7.11
C PHE A 124 2.10 -5.86 5.74
N TYR A 125 1.67 -4.59 5.65
CA TYR A 125 1.13 -4.04 4.41
C TYR A 125 2.19 -3.88 3.33
N ASP A 126 3.36 -3.35 3.67
CA ASP A 126 4.47 -3.16 2.72
C ASP A 126 4.98 -4.50 2.22
N TRP A 127 5.14 -5.48 3.13
CA TRP A 127 5.51 -6.85 2.77
C TRP A 127 4.49 -7.46 1.79
N LEU A 128 3.20 -7.30 2.09
CA LEU A 128 2.11 -7.83 1.26
C LEU A 128 2.08 -7.17 -0.13
N TYR A 129 2.19 -5.84 -0.16
CA TYR A 129 2.16 -5.05 -1.39
C TYR A 129 3.36 -5.39 -2.30
N ILE A 130 4.57 -5.42 -1.73
CA ILE A 130 5.80 -5.70 -2.48
C ILE A 130 5.80 -7.12 -3.02
N ASN A 131 5.41 -8.11 -2.21
CA ASN A 131 5.30 -9.50 -2.68
C ASN A 131 4.18 -9.71 -3.69
N ALA A 132 3.15 -8.86 -3.72
CA ALA A 132 2.14 -8.85 -4.78
C ALA A 132 2.69 -8.25 -6.08
N LEU A 133 3.35 -7.09 -6.00
CA LEU A 133 3.95 -6.40 -7.14
C LEU A 133 4.98 -7.27 -7.86
N ARG A 134 5.81 -7.99 -7.10
CA ARG A 134 6.81 -8.93 -7.63
C ARG A 134 6.24 -10.10 -8.44
N GLN A 135 4.94 -10.38 -8.38
CA GLN A 135 4.33 -11.43 -9.20
C GLN A 135 4.06 -11.00 -10.65
N SER A 136 4.23 -9.72 -10.96
CA SER A 136 4.11 -9.17 -12.31
C SER A 136 5.42 -8.52 -12.73
N ASP A 137 6.23 -9.25 -13.51
CA ASP A 137 7.51 -8.75 -14.04
C ASP A 137 7.35 -7.46 -14.85
N GLU A 138 6.22 -7.33 -15.56
CA GLU A 138 5.87 -6.13 -16.32
C GLU A 138 5.64 -4.94 -15.40
N ALA A 139 4.70 -5.04 -14.44
CA ALA A 139 4.40 -3.95 -13.52
C ALA A 139 5.60 -3.57 -12.64
N ALA A 140 6.37 -4.57 -12.18
CA ALA A 140 7.59 -4.39 -11.41
C ALA A 140 8.68 -3.64 -12.22
N ARG A 141 8.75 -3.86 -13.53
CA ARG A 141 9.68 -3.14 -14.42
C ARG A 141 9.18 -1.73 -14.69
N GLU A 142 7.91 -1.57 -15.03
CA GLU A 142 7.33 -0.27 -15.40
C GLU A 142 7.32 0.72 -14.25
N VAL A 143 7.01 0.27 -13.03
CA VAL A 143 6.99 1.15 -11.84
C VAL A 143 8.37 1.78 -11.57
N CYS A 144 9.46 1.12 -11.98
CA CYS A 144 10.82 1.63 -11.81
C CYS A 144 11.17 2.81 -12.74
N ASN A 145 10.35 3.07 -13.77
CA ASN A 145 10.47 4.23 -14.65
C ASN A 145 10.02 5.54 -13.98
N PHE A 146 9.42 5.46 -12.79
CA PHE A 146 8.97 6.62 -12.02
C PHE A 146 9.97 6.99 -10.92
N GLU A 147 10.05 8.28 -10.62
CA GLU A 147 10.94 8.81 -9.57
C GLU A 147 10.18 9.16 -8.28
N ALA A 148 8.87 9.32 -8.38
CA ALA A 148 8.02 9.64 -7.25
C ALA A 148 6.63 9.01 -7.38
N PHE A 149 5.96 8.88 -6.25
CA PHE A 149 4.65 8.25 -6.15
C PHE A 149 3.71 9.12 -5.32
N SER A 150 2.45 9.22 -5.75
CA SER A 150 1.38 9.85 -4.99
C SER A 150 0.24 8.87 -4.74
N ASP A 151 -0.52 9.15 -3.68
CA ASP A 151 -1.74 8.43 -3.32
C ASP A 151 -2.76 9.48 -2.85
N ILE A 152 -3.52 10.05 -3.78
CA ILE A 152 -4.42 11.18 -3.50
C ILE A 152 -5.56 10.80 -2.55
N VAL A 153 -5.85 9.50 -2.43
CA VAL A 153 -6.92 8.96 -1.57
C VAL A 153 -6.40 8.58 -0.18
N PHE A 154 -5.08 8.62 0.04
CA PHE A 154 -4.48 8.39 1.35
C PHE A 154 -4.96 9.43 2.36
N ASN A 155 -5.43 8.95 3.51
CA ASN A 155 -5.83 9.77 4.62
C ASN A 155 -5.24 9.19 5.91
N PRO A 156 -4.22 9.84 6.51
CA PRO A 156 -3.53 9.32 7.69
C PRO A 156 -4.43 9.23 8.94
N ALA A 157 -5.57 9.93 8.96
CA ALA A 157 -6.56 9.81 10.03
C ALA A 157 -7.43 8.55 9.91
N LYS A 158 -7.47 7.92 8.73
CA LYS A 158 -8.28 6.72 8.45
C LYS A 158 -7.46 5.47 8.20
N SER A 159 -6.27 5.60 7.63
CA SER A 159 -5.38 4.49 7.30
C SER A 159 -3.94 4.90 7.53
N VAL A 160 -3.12 3.98 8.05
CA VAL A 160 -1.66 4.16 8.15
C VAL A 160 -0.93 3.71 6.88
N ASN A 161 -1.58 2.89 6.05
CA ASN A 161 -0.99 2.29 4.86
C ASN A 161 -1.11 3.25 3.67
N CYS A 162 0.01 3.46 2.97
CA CYS A 162 0.12 4.33 1.80
C CYS A 162 0.71 3.53 0.64
N GLN A 163 -0.07 3.38 -0.44
CA GLN A 163 0.33 2.56 -1.60
C GLN A 163 1.55 3.16 -2.30
N GLY A 164 1.59 4.49 -2.42
CA GLY A 164 2.72 5.22 -2.99
C GLY A 164 4.01 5.01 -2.20
N PHE A 165 3.93 4.90 -0.87
CA PHE A 165 5.11 4.59 -0.05
C PHE A 165 5.61 3.17 -0.31
N SER A 166 4.74 2.17 -0.34
CA SER A 166 5.14 0.78 -0.61
C SER A 166 5.74 0.61 -2.01
N ALA A 167 5.23 1.34 -3.02
CA ALA A 167 5.82 1.38 -4.36
C ALA A 167 7.19 2.08 -4.38
N ALA A 168 7.34 3.20 -3.66
CA ALA A 168 8.64 3.86 -3.51
C ALA A 168 9.67 2.95 -2.83
N LEU A 169 9.24 2.21 -1.79
CA LEU A 169 10.07 1.22 -1.11
C LEU A 169 10.50 0.09 -2.06
N PHE A 170 9.57 -0.43 -2.88
CA PHE A 170 9.91 -1.39 -3.93
C PHE A 170 10.99 -0.89 -4.87
N VAL A 171 10.82 0.32 -5.43
CA VAL A 171 11.79 0.90 -6.37
C VAL A 171 13.14 1.13 -5.69
N ALA A 172 13.15 1.57 -4.42
CA ALA A 172 14.39 1.70 -3.67
C ALA A 172 15.10 0.35 -3.49
N LEU A 173 14.38 -0.72 -3.14
CA LEU A 173 14.95 -2.07 -3.05
C LEU A 173 15.49 -2.54 -4.40
N GLN A 174 14.76 -2.33 -5.49
CA GLN A 174 15.19 -2.72 -6.84
C GLN A 174 16.45 -2.00 -7.27
N ARG A 175 16.55 -0.68 -7.01
CA ARG A 175 17.72 0.14 -7.38
C ARG A 175 18.98 -0.15 -6.56
N ASN A 176 18.83 -0.83 -5.43
CA ASN A 176 19.94 -1.24 -4.58
C ASN A 176 20.23 -2.75 -4.68
N ASP A 177 19.66 -3.45 -5.68
CA ASP A 177 19.83 -4.89 -5.90
C ASP A 177 19.43 -5.76 -4.69
N LEU A 178 18.43 -5.31 -3.92
CA LEU A 178 17.92 -5.99 -2.72
C LEU A 178 16.67 -6.84 -2.97
N ILE A 179 16.15 -6.86 -4.20
CA ILE A 179 15.02 -7.72 -4.58
C ILE A 179 15.50 -9.16 -4.77
N SER A 180 15.02 -10.05 -3.90
CA SER A 180 15.37 -11.48 -3.90
C SER A 180 14.17 -12.33 -3.45
N GLU A 181 14.21 -13.63 -3.72
CA GLU A 181 13.18 -14.57 -3.25
C GLU A 181 13.01 -14.56 -1.73
N ASP A 182 14.09 -14.27 -0.99
CA ASP A 182 14.10 -14.22 0.47
C ASP A 182 13.21 -13.10 1.04
N LEU A 183 12.83 -12.08 0.25
CA LEU A 183 11.83 -11.08 0.67
C LEU A 183 10.43 -11.67 0.91
N ALA A 184 10.18 -12.91 0.49
CA ALA A 184 8.99 -13.64 0.88
C ALA A 184 9.02 -14.07 2.36
N ASP A 185 10.20 -14.18 2.97
CA ASP A 185 10.34 -14.36 4.42
C ASP A 185 10.09 -13.01 5.13
N PRO A 186 9.13 -12.95 6.07
CA PRO A 186 8.82 -11.72 6.77
C PRO A 186 10.02 -11.14 7.53
N GLN A 187 10.81 -11.96 8.22
CA GLN A 187 11.89 -11.47 9.08
C GLN A 187 13.01 -10.88 8.23
N TYR A 188 13.40 -11.59 7.17
CA TYR A 188 14.37 -11.08 6.19
C TYR A 188 13.90 -9.76 5.57
N PHE A 189 12.63 -9.68 5.15
CA PHE A 189 12.07 -8.42 4.65
C PHE A 189 12.23 -7.29 5.67
N LEU A 190 11.87 -7.54 6.94
CA LEU A 190 11.95 -6.55 8.01
C LEU A 190 13.39 -6.07 8.24
N ASP A 191 14.35 -6.99 8.20
CA ASP A 191 15.77 -6.67 8.37
C ASP A 191 16.30 -5.79 7.23
N VAL A 192 15.88 -6.08 5.99
CA VAL A 192 16.26 -5.30 4.80
C VAL A 192 15.65 -3.89 4.84
N VAL A 193 14.37 -3.75 5.20
CA VAL A 193 13.66 -2.46 5.16
C VAL A 193 13.73 -1.67 6.48
N GLY A 194 14.34 -2.22 7.51
CA GLY A 194 14.31 -1.65 8.87
C GLY A 194 14.87 -0.22 8.96
N THR A 195 15.84 0.14 8.11
CA THR A 195 16.37 1.51 8.00
C THR A 195 15.35 2.49 7.41
N ALA A 196 14.61 2.06 6.39
CA ALA A 196 13.55 2.86 5.77
C ALA A 196 12.41 3.15 6.76
N TYR A 197 12.06 2.19 7.62
CA TYR A 197 11.07 2.41 8.68
C TYR A 197 11.51 3.44 9.72
N LYS A 198 12.76 3.40 10.17
CA LYS A 198 13.31 4.42 11.08
C LYS A 198 13.24 5.82 10.46
N ALA A 199 13.62 5.95 9.18
CA ALA A 199 13.55 7.22 8.45
C ALA A 199 12.11 7.73 8.26
N ASN A 200 11.15 6.83 8.00
CA ASN A 200 9.75 7.20 7.80
C ASN A 200 9.05 7.59 9.12
N SER A 201 9.31 6.86 10.21
CA SER A 201 8.81 7.19 11.55
C SER A 201 9.22 8.62 11.96
N ASN A 202 10.49 8.97 11.77
CA ASN A 202 10.99 10.32 12.07
C ASN A 202 10.28 11.41 11.24
N ARG A 203 9.96 11.13 9.96
CA ARG A 203 9.23 12.08 9.09
C ARG A 203 7.77 12.28 9.52
N GLN A 204 7.09 11.22 9.95
CA GLN A 204 5.71 11.31 10.41
C GLN A 204 5.59 12.02 11.77
N GLU A 205 6.55 11.82 12.67
CA GLU A 205 6.63 12.55 13.94
C GLU A 205 6.92 14.04 13.73
N ALA A 206 7.83 14.37 12.79
CA ALA A 206 8.07 15.75 12.39
C ALA A 206 6.81 16.39 11.78
N GLN A 207 6.06 15.70 10.91
CA GLN A 207 4.81 16.25 10.35
C GLN A 207 3.70 16.44 11.38
N ARG A 208 3.65 15.64 12.45
CA ARG A 208 2.67 15.78 13.54
C ARG A 208 3.00 16.90 14.52
N SER A 209 4.24 17.37 14.57
CA SER A 209 4.67 18.45 15.47
C SER A 209 4.47 19.85 14.89
N PHE A 210 4.03 19.95 13.63
CA PHE A 210 3.69 21.21 12.94
C PHE A 210 2.17 21.41 12.74
N ILE A 211 1.33 20.59 13.38
CA ILE A 211 -0.14 20.72 13.45
C ILE A 211 -0.51 20.89 14.92
#